data_AF-A0A7H8IV73-F1
#
_entry.id   AF-A0A7H8IV73-F1
#
_cell.length_a   1.000
_cell.length_b   1.000
_cell.length_c   1.000
_cell.angle_alpha   90.00
_cell.angle_beta   90.00
_cell.angle_gamma   90.00
#
_symmetry.space_group_name_H-M   'P 1'
#
loop_
_entity.id
_entity.type
_entity.pdbx_description
1 polymer ?
#
loop_
_entity_poly.entity_id
_entity_poly.type
_entity_poly.pdbx_seq_one_letter_code
_entity_poly.pdbx_strand_id
1 'polypeptide(L)'
;MAIQTTRARFAGVAIAVVTGSVCIPWTQTATAAEPAPRHCVVDARSGQQSCFATFTAAVDRATDGRVTDAPATPREAAASPSFRAELSGLRATAASRAASKARTKAEGDVIQGTFFDGKNFTGSSLTITGPGLCEKDGWVNYQHDLADDWKNRISSVQPWGNCAVWLYPEPGLGGDRDGPFDENTADIGQMMNDRTQSIGFS
;
A
#
# COMPACT_ATOMS: atom_id res chain seq x y z
N MET A 1 34.91 65.59 -31.03
CA MET A 1 35.95 65.36 -30.02
C MET A 1 36.03 63.85 -29.80
N ALA A 2 37.06 63.23 -30.39
CA ALA A 2 37.31 61.79 -30.34
C ALA A 2 38.19 61.45 -29.13
N ILE A 3 38.15 60.20 -28.66
CA ILE A 3 39.24 59.38 -28.06
C ILE A 3 38.61 57.99 -27.87
N GLN A 4 38.79 57.09 -28.84
CA GLN A 4 39.87 56.11 -29.00
C GLN A 4 39.66 54.80 -28.19
N THR A 5 39.39 53.77 -28.98
CA THR A 5 39.29 52.36 -28.71
C THR A 5 40.66 51.72 -28.42
N THR A 6 40.69 50.67 -27.61
CA THR A 6 41.83 49.74 -27.60
C THR A 6 41.33 48.31 -27.51
N ARG A 7 41.60 47.54 -28.56
CA ARG A 7 41.36 46.10 -28.68
C ARG A 7 42.56 45.36 -28.11
N ALA A 8 42.35 44.42 -27.19
CA ALA A 8 43.37 43.45 -26.80
C ALA A 8 43.09 42.11 -27.51
N ARG A 9 44.06 41.69 -28.33
CA ARG A 9 44.09 40.41 -29.03
C ARG A 9 44.61 39.35 -28.05
N PHE A 10 43.85 38.29 -27.79
CA PHE A 10 44.38 37.10 -27.12
C PHE A 10 44.87 36.12 -28.19
N ALA A 11 46.20 35.95 -28.21
CA ALA A 11 46.89 34.94 -28.99
C ALA A 11 46.70 33.57 -28.33
N GLY A 12 46.32 32.56 -29.11
CA GLY A 12 46.28 31.17 -28.66
C GLY A 12 47.68 30.58 -28.53
N VAL A 13 47.84 29.62 -27.61
CA VAL A 13 49.01 28.73 -27.58
C VAL A 13 48.62 27.35 -27.02
N ALA A 14 48.93 26.36 -27.85
CA ALA A 14 49.37 24.97 -27.62
C ALA A 14 48.59 24.04 -26.67
N ILE A 15 48.00 23.03 -27.33
CA ILE A 15 47.65 21.72 -26.77
C ILE A 15 48.95 20.94 -26.51
N ALA A 16 49.19 20.57 -25.26
CA ALA A 16 50.19 19.58 -24.88
C ALA A 16 49.49 18.28 -24.47
N VAL A 17 49.67 17.24 -25.27
CA VAL A 17 49.20 15.88 -24.99
C VAL A 17 50.11 15.27 -23.92
N VAL A 18 49.58 15.09 -22.71
CA VAL A 18 50.20 14.28 -21.66
C VAL A 18 49.42 12.98 -21.59
N THR A 19 50.03 11.89 -22.04
CA THR A 19 49.57 10.52 -21.79
C THR A 19 49.80 10.19 -20.32
N GLY A 20 48.85 10.58 -19.48
CA GLY A 20 48.74 10.12 -18.10
C GLY A 20 47.68 9.03 -18.02
N SER A 21 48.08 7.81 -17.65
CA SER A 21 47.14 6.76 -17.23
C SER A 21 46.47 7.21 -15.93
N VAL A 22 45.35 7.91 -16.05
CA VAL A 22 44.50 8.27 -14.92
C VAL A 22 43.75 7.00 -14.52
N CYS A 23 44.16 6.38 -13.40
CA CYS A 23 43.30 5.46 -12.67
C CYS A 23 42.09 6.26 -12.18
N ILE A 24 41.02 6.31 -12.97
CA ILE A 24 39.75 6.89 -12.52
C ILE A 24 39.25 5.95 -11.41
N PRO A 25 39.13 6.39 -10.15
CA PRO A 25 38.47 5.58 -9.15
C PRO A 25 37.03 5.42 -9.61
N TRP A 26 36.65 4.19 -9.95
CA TRP A 26 35.28 3.83 -10.23
C TRP A 26 34.53 4.00 -8.92
N THR A 27 33.91 5.16 -8.72
CA THR A 27 32.90 5.34 -7.68
C THR A 27 31.76 4.42 -8.05
N GLN A 28 31.76 3.22 -7.48
CA GLN A 28 30.60 2.35 -7.49
C GLN A 28 29.51 3.11 -6.73
N THR A 29 28.58 3.70 -7.47
CA THR A 29 27.32 4.15 -6.89
C THR A 29 26.68 2.90 -6.31
N ALA A 30 26.75 2.74 -4.99
CA ALA A 30 26.04 1.68 -4.31
C ALA A 30 24.56 1.90 -4.64
N THR A 31 23.98 1.00 -5.45
CA THR A 31 22.53 0.90 -5.56
C THR A 31 22.04 0.70 -4.14
N ALA A 32 21.42 1.73 -3.56
CA ALA A 32 20.73 1.60 -2.30
C ALA A 32 19.74 0.44 -2.48
N ALA A 33 19.90 -0.62 -1.68
CA ALA A 33 18.94 -1.70 -1.66
C ALA A 33 17.56 -1.07 -1.44
N GLU A 34 16.61 -1.41 -2.30
CA GLU A 34 15.23 -0.96 -2.14
C GLU A 34 14.77 -1.31 -0.72
N PRO A 35 14.13 -0.39 0.02
CA PRO A 35 13.71 -0.67 1.39
C PRO A 35 12.94 -1.99 1.41
N ALA A 36 13.29 -2.88 2.33
CA ALA A 36 12.57 -4.13 2.47
C ALA A 36 11.06 -3.84 2.63
N PRO A 37 10.19 -4.64 1.99
CA PRO A 37 8.76 -4.43 2.05
C PRO A 37 8.28 -4.44 3.50
N ARG A 38 7.37 -3.53 3.83
CA ARG A 38 6.76 -3.43 5.16
C ARG A 38 5.30 -3.82 5.10
N HIS A 39 4.80 -4.40 6.18
CA HIS A 39 3.42 -4.84 6.30
C HIS A 39 2.72 -4.05 7.41
N CYS A 40 1.86 -3.10 7.05
CA CYS A 40 1.19 -2.22 7.98
C CYS A 40 -0.26 -2.67 8.21
N VAL A 41 -0.73 -2.53 9.45
CA VAL A 41 -2.11 -2.77 9.86
C VAL A 41 -2.69 -1.45 10.37
N VAL A 42 -3.87 -1.08 9.88
CA VAL A 42 -4.61 0.11 10.31
C VAL A 42 -5.95 -0.31 10.90
N ASP A 43 -6.27 0.22 12.09
CA ASP A 43 -7.62 0.19 12.65
C ASP A 43 -8.40 1.41 12.10
N ALA A 44 -9.41 1.16 11.28
CA ALA A 44 -10.19 2.21 10.61
C ALA A 44 -11.03 3.07 11.59
N ARG A 45 -11.24 2.63 12.83
CA ARG A 45 -11.99 3.37 13.86
C ARG A 45 -11.12 4.42 14.55
N SER A 46 -9.87 4.05 14.84
CA SER A 46 -8.92 4.87 15.59
C SER A 46 -7.91 5.59 14.71
N GLY A 47 -7.71 5.12 13.47
CA GLY A 47 -6.63 5.56 12.58
C GLY A 47 -5.24 5.08 13.02
N GLN A 48 -5.13 4.25 14.06
CA GLN A 48 -3.82 3.77 14.52
C GLN A 48 -3.21 2.79 13.51
N GLN A 49 -1.95 3.06 13.14
CA GLN A 49 -1.16 2.21 12.26
C GLN A 49 -0.04 1.49 13.03
N SER A 50 0.20 0.21 12.73
CA SER A 50 1.36 -0.55 13.20
C SER A 50 1.99 -1.29 12.03
N CYS A 51 3.30 -1.14 11.82
CA CYS A 51 4.01 -1.76 10.69
C CYS A 51 5.02 -2.81 11.17
N PHE A 52 5.11 -3.89 10.40
CA PHE A 52 5.88 -5.08 10.71
C PHE A 52 6.83 -5.43 9.56
N ALA A 53 7.93 -6.10 9.89
CA ALA A 53 8.90 -6.59 8.91
C ALA A 53 8.40 -7.81 8.13
N THR A 54 7.38 -8.52 8.63
CA THR A 54 6.87 -9.76 8.04
C THR A 54 5.36 -9.75 7.94
N PHE A 55 4.82 -10.35 6.88
CA PHE A 55 3.38 -10.45 6.66
C PHE A 55 2.67 -11.25 7.76
N THR A 56 3.27 -12.35 8.23
CA THR A 56 2.75 -13.15 9.35
C THR A 56 2.50 -12.32 10.60
N ALA A 57 3.45 -11.48 11.01
CA ALA A 57 3.28 -10.60 12.19
C ALA A 57 2.18 -9.54 11.99
N ALA A 58 1.99 -9.04 10.76
CA ALA A 58 0.87 -8.16 10.44
C ALA A 58 -0.48 -8.89 10.54
N VAL A 59 -0.57 -10.14 10.05
CA VAL A 59 -1.77 -10.96 10.18
C VAL A 59 -2.06 -11.29 11.65
N ASP A 60 -1.04 -11.65 12.43
CA ASP A 60 -1.14 -11.87 13.87
C ASP A 60 -1.74 -10.64 14.57
N ARG A 61 -1.19 -9.44 14.31
CA ARG A 61 -1.72 -8.18 14.85
C ARG A 61 -3.14 -7.87 14.39
N ALA A 62 -3.46 -8.11 13.11
CA ALA A 62 -4.75 -7.81 12.52
C ALA A 62 -5.85 -8.77 13.00
N THR A 63 -5.47 -10.00 13.37
CA THR A 63 -6.39 -11.03 13.84
C THR A 63 -6.35 -11.21 15.35
N ASP A 64 -5.51 -10.47 16.08
CA ASP A 64 -5.30 -10.62 17.52
C ASP A 64 -4.90 -12.07 17.89
N GLY A 65 -3.96 -12.62 17.11
CA GLY A 65 -3.43 -13.99 17.28
C GLY A 65 -4.40 -15.13 16.95
N ARG A 66 -5.60 -14.84 16.42
CA ARG A 66 -6.60 -15.85 16.09
C ARG A 66 -6.24 -16.70 14.87
N VAL A 67 -5.39 -16.19 13.98
CA VAL A 67 -4.81 -16.97 12.88
C VAL A 67 -3.38 -17.35 13.26
N THR A 68 -3.17 -18.61 13.62
CA THR A 68 -1.87 -19.10 14.11
C THR A 68 -0.95 -19.59 13.00
N ASP A 69 -1.52 -20.02 11.86
CA ASP A 69 -0.78 -20.54 10.70
C ASP A 69 -0.89 -19.57 9.51
N ALA A 70 -0.62 -18.28 9.76
CA ALA A 70 -0.68 -17.27 8.71
C ALA A 70 0.39 -17.51 7.63
N PRO A 71 0.05 -17.39 6.33
CA PRO A 71 0.99 -17.52 5.23
C PRO A 71 2.23 -16.62 5.39
N ALA A 72 3.37 -17.05 4.85
CA ALA A 72 4.61 -16.27 4.97
C ALA A 72 4.57 -15.01 4.10
N THR A 73 3.83 -15.06 2.99
CA THR A 73 3.71 -13.94 2.06
C THR A 73 2.26 -13.62 1.70
N PRO A 74 1.98 -12.36 1.29
CA PRO A 74 0.65 -11.99 0.83
C PRO A 74 0.21 -12.72 -0.46
N ARG A 75 1.17 -13.11 -1.31
CA ARG A 75 0.90 -13.91 -2.51
C ARG A 75 0.43 -15.32 -2.16
N GLU A 76 1.06 -15.96 -1.18
CA GLU A 76 0.60 -17.26 -0.66
C GLU A 76 -0.80 -17.14 -0.05
N ALA A 77 -1.06 -16.08 0.71
CA ALA A 77 -2.40 -15.79 1.22
C ALA A 77 -3.44 -15.62 0.10
N ALA A 78 -3.06 -14.97 -1.01
CA ALA A 78 -3.91 -14.83 -2.18
C ALA A 78 -4.33 -16.18 -2.77
N ALA A 79 -3.38 -17.12 -2.80
CA ALA A 79 -3.51 -18.43 -3.43
C ALA A 79 -4.06 -19.50 -2.47
N SER A 80 -4.34 -19.18 -1.20
CA SER A 80 -4.69 -20.15 -0.16
C SER A 80 -6.20 -20.17 0.14
N PRO A 81 -6.95 -21.19 -0.30
CA PRO A 81 -8.38 -21.31 0.03
C PRO A 81 -8.63 -21.52 1.52
N SER A 82 -7.74 -22.24 2.22
CA SER A 82 -7.86 -22.51 3.65
C SER A 82 -7.73 -21.23 4.48
N PHE A 83 -6.74 -20.38 4.15
CA PHE A 83 -6.58 -19.08 4.82
C PHE A 83 -7.81 -18.18 4.60
N ARG A 84 -8.37 -18.15 3.38
CA ARG A 84 -9.62 -17.42 3.09
C ARG A 84 -10.80 -17.95 3.91
N ALA A 85 -10.90 -19.28 4.04
CA ALA A 85 -11.95 -19.92 4.82
C ALA A 85 -11.80 -19.64 6.33
N GLU A 86 -10.58 -19.67 6.86
CA GLU A 86 -10.27 -19.36 8.25
C GLU A 86 -10.65 -17.91 8.60
N LEU A 87 -10.20 -16.93 7.80
CA LEU A 87 -10.62 -15.55 7.95
C LEU A 87 -12.14 -15.41 7.89
N SER A 88 -12.81 -16.19 7.03
CA SER A 88 -14.28 -16.21 6.94
C SER A 88 -14.96 -16.86 8.16
N GLY A 89 -14.35 -17.86 8.78
CA GLY A 89 -14.83 -18.47 10.03
C GLY A 89 -14.69 -17.54 11.25
N LEU A 90 -13.57 -16.82 11.34
CA LEU A 90 -13.37 -15.78 12.36
C LEU A 90 -14.43 -14.68 12.26
N ARG A 91 -14.79 -14.31 11.02
CA ARG A 91 -15.89 -13.38 10.72
C ARG A 91 -17.25 -13.89 11.18
N ALA A 92 -17.64 -15.12 10.85
CA ALA A 92 -18.91 -15.70 11.26
C ALA A 92 -19.05 -15.76 12.80
N THR A 93 -17.93 -16.04 13.48
CA THR A 93 -17.87 -16.06 14.94
C THR A 93 -18.02 -14.66 15.54
N ALA A 94 -17.39 -13.64 14.95
CA ALA A 94 -17.55 -12.25 15.38
C ALA A 94 -19.01 -11.78 15.18
N ALA A 95 -19.58 -11.98 13.98
CA ALA A 95 -20.97 -11.60 13.70
C ALA A 95 -21.99 -12.29 14.63
N SER A 96 -21.76 -13.56 14.97
CA SER A 96 -22.62 -14.29 15.93
C SER A 96 -22.54 -13.70 17.34
N ARG A 97 -21.36 -13.21 17.76
CA ARG A 97 -21.18 -12.51 19.04
C ARG A 97 -21.84 -11.13 19.01
N ALA A 98 -21.77 -10.42 17.89
CA ALA A 98 -22.41 -9.12 17.68
C ALA A 98 -23.91 -9.21 17.85
N ALA A 99 -24.52 -10.19 17.18
CA ALA A 99 -25.94 -10.48 17.25
C ALA A 99 -26.40 -10.87 18.68
N SER A 100 -25.50 -11.47 19.46
CA SER A 100 -25.77 -11.89 20.84
C SER A 100 -25.58 -10.78 21.88
N LYS A 101 -24.95 -9.66 21.52
CA LYS A 101 -24.47 -8.63 22.45
C LYS A 101 -24.81 -7.21 21.98
N ALA A 102 -26.07 -6.97 21.63
CA ALA A 102 -26.57 -5.61 21.50
C ALA A 102 -26.41 -4.87 22.85
N ARG A 103 -25.51 -3.87 22.89
CA ARG A 103 -25.01 -3.09 24.04
C ARG A 103 -23.70 -3.59 24.69
N THR A 104 -22.60 -3.63 23.95
CA THR A 104 -21.27 -3.09 24.37
C THR A 104 -20.35 -3.15 23.15
N LYS A 105 -19.88 -1.99 22.68
CA LYS A 105 -19.03 -1.80 21.50
C LYS A 105 -17.62 -2.36 21.79
N ALA A 106 -17.44 -3.66 21.65
CA ALA A 106 -16.13 -4.30 21.73
C ALA A 106 -16.15 -5.57 20.89
N GLU A 107 -15.87 -5.45 19.60
CA GLU A 107 -15.67 -6.61 18.73
C GLU A 107 -14.38 -6.42 17.94
N GLY A 108 -13.56 -7.48 17.98
CA GLY A 108 -12.23 -7.50 17.38
C GLY A 108 -12.29 -7.22 15.88
N ASP A 109 -11.28 -6.53 15.38
CA ASP A 109 -11.34 -6.00 14.04
C ASP A 109 -11.40 -7.09 12.98
N VAL A 110 -12.21 -6.84 11.95
CA VAL A 110 -12.30 -7.66 10.75
C VAL A 110 -11.34 -7.08 9.74
N ILE A 111 -10.50 -7.91 9.13
CA ILE A 111 -9.73 -7.50 7.95
C ILE A 111 -10.72 -7.22 6.81
N GLN A 112 -10.80 -5.97 6.36
CA GLN A 112 -11.71 -5.49 5.31
C GLN A 112 -11.03 -5.43 3.93
N GLY A 113 -9.73 -5.15 3.90
CA GLY A 113 -8.96 -5.16 2.67
C GLY A 113 -7.46 -5.22 2.92
N THR A 114 -6.71 -5.76 1.95
CA THR A 114 -5.26 -5.62 1.91
C THR A 114 -4.82 -5.07 0.56
N PHE A 115 -3.96 -4.06 0.59
CA PHE A 115 -3.53 -3.25 -0.54
C PHE A 115 -2.01 -3.36 -0.67
N PHE A 116 -1.51 -3.33 -1.89
CA PHE A 116 -0.10 -3.53 -2.18
C PHE A 116 0.42 -2.45 -3.10
N ASP A 117 1.67 -2.03 -2.89
CA ASP A 117 2.34 -1.10 -3.79
C ASP A 117 2.98 -1.76 -5.02
N GLY A 118 3.00 -3.09 -5.05
CA GLY A 118 3.37 -3.88 -6.20
C GLY A 118 2.17 -4.61 -6.81
N LYS A 119 2.26 -4.86 -8.12
CA LYS A 119 1.35 -5.80 -8.80
C LYS A 119 1.55 -7.23 -8.29
N ASN A 120 0.57 -8.09 -8.53
CA ASN A 120 0.60 -9.51 -8.14
C ASN A 120 0.87 -9.73 -6.66
N PHE A 121 0.32 -8.85 -5.80
CA PHE A 121 0.41 -8.91 -4.34
C PHE A 121 1.86 -8.89 -3.85
N THR A 122 2.67 -8.00 -4.41
CA THR A 122 4.09 -7.84 -4.08
C THR A 122 4.37 -6.48 -3.44
N GLY A 123 5.57 -6.32 -2.91
CA GLY A 123 6.00 -5.07 -2.27
C GLY A 123 5.45 -4.92 -0.86
N SER A 124 5.34 -3.68 -0.42
CA SER A 124 4.75 -3.34 0.88
C SER A 124 3.25 -3.63 0.88
N SER A 125 2.70 -3.94 2.05
CA SER A 125 1.25 -4.16 2.19
C SER A 125 0.64 -3.26 3.25
N LEU A 126 -0.60 -2.83 3.00
CA LEU A 126 -1.47 -2.14 3.94
C LEU A 126 -2.70 -3.01 4.18
N THR A 127 -2.91 -3.46 5.41
CA THR A 127 -4.11 -4.19 5.81
C THR A 127 -4.99 -3.25 6.62
N ILE A 128 -6.20 -3.01 6.13
CA ILE A 128 -7.20 -2.19 6.83
C ILE A 128 -8.15 -3.12 7.54
N THR A 129 -8.33 -2.85 8.83
CA THR A 129 -9.24 -3.57 9.71
C THR A 129 -10.35 -2.63 10.19
N GLY A 130 -11.57 -3.14 10.33
CA GLY A 130 -12.71 -2.33 10.73
C GLY A 130 -13.66 -3.05 11.68
N PRO A 131 -14.71 -2.35 12.16
CA PRO A 131 -15.59 -2.82 13.23
C PRO A 131 -16.43 -4.05 12.85
N GLY A 132 -16.53 -4.37 11.56
CA GLY A 132 -17.40 -5.43 11.09
C GLY A 132 -17.29 -5.70 9.60
N LEU A 133 -18.14 -6.62 9.16
CA LEU A 133 -18.31 -6.98 7.76
C LEU A 133 -18.96 -5.82 7.00
N CYS A 134 -18.74 -5.81 5.69
CA CYS A 134 -19.52 -4.96 4.80
C CYS A 134 -20.89 -5.59 4.48
N GLU A 135 -21.89 -4.73 4.41
CA GLU A 135 -23.26 -5.05 4.06
C GLU A 135 -23.45 -4.93 2.55
N LYS A 136 -24.16 -5.88 1.94
CA LYS A 136 -24.44 -5.87 0.50
C LYS A 136 -25.72 -5.08 0.19
N ASP A 137 -25.70 -3.80 0.54
CA ASP A 137 -26.84 -2.88 0.42
C ASP A 137 -26.66 -1.81 -0.67
N GLY A 138 -25.50 -1.80 -1.34
CA GLY A 138 -25.17 -0.85 -2.41
C GLY A 138 -24.58 0.47 -1.92
N TRP A 139 -24.32 0.62 -0.62
CA TRP A 139 -23.73 1.81 -0.02
C TRP A 139 -22.31 1.54 0.48
N VAL A 140 -21.49 2.58 0.54
CA VAL A 140 -20.19 2.49 1.23
C VAL A 140 -20.46 2.43 2.73
N ASN A 141 -20.18 1.29 3.36
CA ASN A 141 -20.39 1.07 4.79
C ASN A 141 -19.22 1.64 5.62
N TYR A 142 -18.00 1.59 5.08
CA TYR A 142 -16.80 2.12 5.73
C TYR A 142 -15.92 2.86 4.74
N GLN A 143 -15.17 3.84 5.24
CA GLN A 143 -14.24 4.64 4.44
C GLN A 143 -12.91 4.83 5.16
N HIS A 144 -11.86 5.03 4.39
CA HIS A 144 -10.53 5.33 4.91
C HIS A 144 -9.77 6.29 3.98
N ASP A 145 -9.29 7.40 4.53
CA ASP A 145 -8.33 8.27 3.86
C ASP A 145 -6.91 7.77 4.11
N LEU A 146 -6.15 7.62 3.04
CA LEU A 146 -4.77 7.13 3.13
C LEU A 146 -3.87 8.19 3.77
N ALA A 147 -2.98 7.72 4.64
CA ALA A 147 -1.85 8.52 5.11
C ALA A 147 -0.90 8.84 3.95
N ASP A 148 -0.12 9.92 4.09
CA ASP A 148 0.75 10.42 3.02
C ASP A 148 1.79 9.40 2.53
N ASP A 149 2.21 8.45 3.37
CA ASP A 149 3.15 7.40 3.00
C ASP A 149 2.55 6.31 2.09
N TRP A 150 1.21 6.24 2.00
CA TRP A 150 0.46 5.27 1.19
C TRP A 150 -0.32 5.89 0.03
N LYS A 151 -0.55 7.21 0.03
CA LYS A 151 -1.16 7.90 -1.12
C LYS A 151 -0.38 7.63 -2.40
N ASN A 152 -1.12 7.39 -3.48
CA ASN A 152 -0.56 7.24 -4.83
C ASN A 152 0.43 6.07 -4.97
N ARG A 153 0.18 4.95 -4.28
CA ARG A 153 1.06 3.76 -4.35
C ARG A 153 0.37 2.46 -4.71
N ILE A 154 -0.96 2.36 -4.57
CA ILE A 154 -1.63 1.05 -4.66
C ILE A 154 -1.62 0.56 -6.11
N SER A 155 -1.26 -0.71 -6.29
CA SER A 155 -1.20 -1.42 -7.59
C SER A 155 -1.95 -2.75 -7.62
N SER A 156 -2.18 -3.38 -6.45
CA SER A 156 -3.02 -4.59 -6.36
C SER A 156 -3.81 -4.63 -5.05
N VAL A 157 -4.94 -5.35 -5.06
CA VAL A 157 -5.93 -5.35 -3.96
C VAL A 157 -6.46 -6.75 -3.69
N GLN A 158 -6.65 -7.05 -2.41
CA GLN A 158 -7.34 -8.24 -1.93
C GLN A 158 -8.51 -7.80 -1.02
N PRO A 159 -9.76 -7.88 -1.51
CA PRO A 159 -10.93 -7.60 -0.71
C PRO A 159 -11.19 -8.71 0.31
N TRP A 160 -11.55 -8.31 1.53
CA TRP A 160 -11.78 -9.19 2.67
C TRP A 160 -13.07 -8.75 3.39
N GLY A 161 -13.47 -9.44 4.45
CA GLY A 161 -14.57 -8.97 5.31
C GLY A 161 -15.95 -8.88 4.64
N ASN A 162 -16.21 -9.65 3.58
CA ASN A 162 -17.38 -9.47 2.70
C ASN A 162 -17.41 -8.11 1.98
N CYS A 163 -16.30 -7.38 1.97
CA CYS A 163 -16.21 -6.05 1.38
C CYS A 163 -15.92 -6.11 -0.11
N ALA A 164 -16.65 -5.31 -0.87
CA ALA A 164 -16.27 -4.82 -2.19
C ALA A 164 -15.51 -3.51 -1.99
N VAL A 165 -14.38 -3.35 -2.68
CA VAL A 165 -13.48 -2.21 -2.50
C VAL A 165 -13.67 -1.20 -3.64
N TRP A 166 -13.79 0.07 -3.29
CA TRP A 166 -13.79 1.21 -4.21
C TRP A 166 -12.56 2.06 -3.95
N LEU A 167 -11.82 2.39 -5.01
CA LEU A 167 -10.60 3.20 -4.92
C LEU A 167 -10.86 4.59 -5.51
N TYR A 168 -10.46 5.62 -4.79
CA TYR A 168 -10.72 7.02 -5.15
C TYR A 168 -9.41 7.79 -5.31
N PRO A 169 -9.28 8.65 -6.33
CA PRO A 169 -8.06 9.40 -6.59
C PRO A 169 -7.87 10.61 -5.66
N GLU A 170 -8.90 10.99 -4.89
CA GLU A 170 -8.88 12.11 -3.95
C GLU A 170 -9.26 11.65 -2.53
N PRO A 171 -8.90 12.42 -1.49
CA PRO A 171 -9.39 12.18 -0.13
C PRO A 171 -10.92 12.31 -0.04
N GLY A 172 -11.52 11.74 1.00
CA GLY A 172 -12.95 11.88 1.30
C GLY A 172 -13.87 11.22 0.27
N LEU A 173 -13.41 10.15 -0.39
CA LEU A 173 -14.12 9.46 -1.47
C LEU A 173 -14.41 10.39 -2.68
N GLY A 174 -13.49 11.33 -2.96
CA GLY A 174 -13.60 12.28 -4.07
C GLY A 174 -13.08 11.76 -5.40
N GLY A 175 -13.51 12.39 -6.49
CA GLY A 175 -13.10 12.10 -7.86
C GLY A 175 -13.70 10.84 -8.47
N ASP A 176 -13.32 10.56 -9.72
CA ASP A 176 -13.78 9.40 -10.47
C ASP A 176 -13.11 8.12 -9.94
N ARG A 177 -13.93 7.29 -9.28
CA ARG A 177 -13.49 6.04 -8.63
C ARG A 177 -13.35 4.86 -9.60
N ASP A 178 -12.62 3.85 -9.16
CA ASP A 178 -12.50 2.55 -9.82
C ASP A 178 -12.94 1.41 -8.88
N GLY A 179 -13.42 0.30 -9.46
CA GLY A 179 -14.05 -0.83 -8.76
C GLY A 179 -15.52 -1.07 -9.17
N PRO A 180 -16.29 -1.86 -8.39
CA PRO A 180 -15.88 -2.47 -7.13
C PRO A 180 -14.92 -3.64 -7.38
N PHE A 181 -13.87 -3.73 -6.58
CA PHE A 181 -13.01 -4.92 -6.51
C PHE A 181 -13.58 -5.85 -5.44
N ASP A 182 -14.30 -6.89 -5.86
CA ASP A 182 -14.88 -7.93 -5.00
C ASP A 182 -14.12 -9.27 -5.06
N GLU A 183 -13.13 -9.35 -5.94
CA GLU A 183 -12.15 -10.44 -6.03
C GLU A 183 -10.71 -9.95 -5.90
N ASN A 184 -9.78 -10.89 -5.67
CA ASN A 184 -8.35 -10.60 -5.63
C ASN A 184 -7.90 -10.04 -6.98
N THR A 185 -7.53 -8.76 -7.01
CA THR A 185 -7.15 -8.04 -8.23
C THR A 185 -5.64 -7.82 -8.24
N ALA A 186 -4.93 -8.59 -9.06
CA ALA A 186 -3.47 -8.58 -9.13
C ALA A 186 -2.89 -7.34 -9.85
N ASP A 187 -3.69 -6.63 -10.64
CA ASP A 187 -3.35 -5.37 -11.29
C ASP A 187 -4.63 -4.54 -11.37
N ILE A 188 -4.69 -3.43 -10.61
CA ILE A 188 -5.89 -2.55 -10.59
C ILE A 188 -6.03 -1.71 -11.85
N GLY A 189 -5.09 -1.81 -12.80
CA GLY A 189 -5.16 -1.11 -14.07
C GLY A 189 -4.72 0.34 -14.00
N GLN A 190 -4.53 0.94 -15.18
CA GLN A 190 -3.92 2.27 -15.33
C GLN A 190 -4.79 3.40 -14.77
N MET A 191 -6.10 3.19 -14.63
CA MET A 191 -7.00 4.21 -14.09
C MET A 191 -6.63 4.55 -12.64
N MET A 192 -6.25 3.56 -11.83
CA MET A 192 -6.07 3.77 -10.40
C MET A 192 -4.67 3.44 -9.87
N ASN A 193 -3.85 2.74 -10.65
CA ASN A 193 -2.46 2.45 -10.28
C ASN A 193 -1.71 3.74 -9.91
N ASP A 194 -1.12 3.75 -8.71
CA ASP A 194 -0.38 4.89 -8.15
C ASP A 194 -1.19 6.19 -8.06
N ARG A 195 -2.51 6.10 -7.86
CA ARG A 195 -3.39 7.28 -7.77
C ARG A 195 -4.33 7.31 -6.57
N THR A 196 -4.52 6.19 -5.88
CA THR A 196 -5.48 6.11 -4.78
C THR A 196 -5.09 7.02 -3.60
N GLN A 197 -6.06 7.77 -3.08
CA GLN A 197 -5.93 8.59 -1.88
C GLN A 197 -7.00 8.30 -0.82
N SER A 198 -8.13 7.70 -1.20
CA SER A 198 -9.11 7.18 -0.24
C SER A 198 -9.78 5.91 -0.75
N ILE A 199 -10.36 5.15 0.18
CA ILE A 199 -10.91 3.81 -0.05
C ILE A 199 -12.31 3.73 0.56
N GLY A 200 -13.26 3.20 -0.20
CA GLY A 200 -14.59 2.82 0.28
C GLY A 200 -14.77 1.31 0.32
N PHE A 201 -15.50 0.81 1.33
CA PHE A 201 -15.82 -0.59 1.53
C PHE A 201 -17.35 -0.80 1.55
N SER A 202 -17.87 -1.70 0.71
CA SER A 202 -19.31 -2.00 0.53
C SER A 202 -19.64 -3.48 0.29
#